data_AF-A0A2A4PQY8-F1
#
_entry.id   AF-A0A2A4PQY8-F1
#
_cell.length_a   1.000
_cell.length_b   1.000
_cell.length_c   1.000
_cell.angle_alpha   90.00
_cell.angle_beta   90.00
_cell.angle_gamma   90.00
#
_symmetry.space_group_name_H-M   'P 1'
#
loop_
_entity.id
_entity.type
_entity.pdbx_description
1 polymer ?
#
loop_
_entity_poly.entity_id
_entity_poly.type
_entity_poly.pdbx_seq_one_letter_code
_entity_poly.pdbx_strand_id
1 'polypeptide(L)' 'MDLVWGQEYDESLSVARLYVGYLRQNIEENPRQPKLIETIRGFGYRYRARGRVAVAR' A
#
# COMPACT_ATOMS: atom_id res chain seq x y z
N MET A 1 11.67 12.36 -7.88
CA MET A 1 10.76 11.32 -7.35
C MET A 1 11.63 10.28 -6.65
N ASP A 2 12.57 10.76 -5.83
CA ASP A 2 13.81 10.05 -5.45
C ASP A 2 13.88 9.74 -3.95
N LEU A 3 12.78 9.96 -3.22
CA LEU A 3 12.85 10.13 -1.77
C LEU A 3 12.64 8.86 -0.95
N VAL A 4 12.58 7.67 -1.53
CA VAL A 4 12.44 6.47 -0.69
C VAL A 4 13.34 5.30 -1.06
N TRP A 5 13.59 4.98 -2.33
CA TRP A 5 14.37 3.77 -2.67
C TRP A 5 15.20 3.95 -3.95
N GLY A 6 16.53 3.95 -3.81
CA GLY A 6 17.50 3.96 -4.91
C GLY A 6 17.64 2.58 -5.61
N GLN A 7 18.57 2.46 -6.55
CA GLN A 7 18.75 1.35 -7.52
C GLN A 7 18.95 -0.08 -6.96
N GLU A 8 18.89 -0.29 -5.64
CA GLU A 8 18.91 -1.61 -4.96
C GLU A 8 17.53 -2.31 -5.01
N TYR A 9 16.80 -2.11 -6.10
CA TYR A 9 15.33 -2.13 -6.13
C TYR A 9 14.72 -3.55 -6.12
N ASP A 10 15.46 -4.59 -6.48
CA ASP A 10 14.86 -5.93 -6.67
C ASP A 10 14.66 -6.71 -5.36
N GLU A 11 15.64 -6.66 -4.45
CA GLU A 11 15.50 -7.26 -3.11
C GLU A 11 14.53 -6.47 -2.23
N SER A 12 14.59 -5.14 -2.31
CA SER A 12 13.72 -4.23 -1.55
C SER A 12 12.25 -4.34 -1.95
N LEU A 13 11.94 -4.60 -3.23
CA LEU A 13 10.58 -4.88 -3.70
C LEU A 13 10.00 -6.15 -3.07
N SER A 14 10.83 -7.18 -2.87
CA SER A 14 10.42 -8.44 -2.24
C SER A 14 10.07 -8.24 -0.77
N VAL A 15 10.91 -7.47 -0.06
CA VAL A 15 10.68 -7.10 1.35
C VAL A 15 9.41 -6.24 1.49
N ALA A 16 9.24 -5.21 0.64
CA ALA A 16 8.05 -4.37 0.65
C ALA A 16 6.77 -5.19 0.42
N ARG A 17 6.79 -6.13 -0.53
CA ARG A 17 5.66 -7.02 -0.80
C ARG A 17 5.29 -7.89 0.40
N LEU A 18 6.28 -8.43 1.11
CA LEU A 18 6.08 -9.24 2.31
C LEU A 18 5.36 -8.42 3.40
N TYR A 19 5.92 -7.25 3.73
CA TYR A 19 5.35 -6.40 4.78
C TYR A 19 4.00 -5.81 4.40
N VAL A 20 3.77 -5.45 3.13
CA VAL A 20 2.43 -5.05 2.66
C VAL A 20 1.43 -6.22 2.78
N GLY A 21 1.88 -7.45 2.53
CA GLY A 21 1.09 -8.65 2.76
C GLY A 21 0.69 -8.82 4.23
N TYR A 22 1.62 -8.61 5.17
CA TYR A 22 1.32 -8.61 6.59
C TYR A 22 0.39 -7.46 7.00
N LEU A 23 0.60 -6.26 6.49
CA LEU A 23 -0.28 -5.11 6.78
C LEU A 23 -1.71 -5.39 6.32
N ARG A 24 -1.89 -5.89 5.10
CA ARG A 24 -3.23 -6.24 4.58
C ARG A 24 -3.93 -7.28 5.45
N GLN A 25 -3.21 -8.27 5.96
CA GLN A 25 -3.77 -9.25 6.90
C GLN A 25 -4.29 -8.62 8.20
N ASN A 26 -3.66 -7.53 8.66
CA ASN A 26 -4.03 -6.88 9.91
C ASN A 26 -5.13 -5.81 9.75
N ILE A 27 -5.21 -5.13 8.59
CA ILE A 27 -6.07 -3.95 8.44
C ILE A 27 -7.21 -4.10 7.43
N GLU A 28 -7.09 -5.03 6.48
CA GLU A 28 -8.14 -5.25 5.48
C GLU A 28 -9.19 -6.21 6.02
N GLU A 29 -10.45 -5.96 5.69
CA GLU A 29 -11.55 -6.90 5.95
C GLU A 29 -11.33 -8.23 5.20
N ASN A 30 -10.84 -8.14 3.96
CA ASN A 30 -10.43 -9.29 3.16
C ASN A 30 -9.07 -9.01 2.52
N PRO A 31 -7.97 -9.61 3.02
CA PRO A 31 -6.62 -9.37 2.49
C PRO A 31 -6.44 -9.78 1.02
N ARG A 32 -7.29 -10.69 0.51
CA ARG A 32 -7.27 -11.13 -0.90
C ARG A 32 -7.99 -10.15 -1.83
N GLN A 33 -8.81 -9.25 -1.27
CA GLN A 33 -9.51 -8.18 -1.98
C GLN A 33 -9.27 -6.85 -1.24
N PRO A 34 -8.02 -6.34 -1.22
CA PRO A 34 -7.65 -5.20 -0.41
C PRO A 34 -8.33 -3.91 -0.92
N LYS A 35 -8.92 -3.15 0.00
CA LYS A 35 -9.60 -1.86 -0.27
C LYS A 35 -8.80 -0.67 0.27
N LEU A 36 -8.00 -0.86 1.32
CA LEU A 36 -7.21 0.18 1.96
C LEU A 36 -5.84 0.34 1.32
N ILE A 37 -5.14 -0.75 1.00
CA ILE A 37 -3.83 -0.71 0.33
C ILE A 37 -3.98 -1.25 -1.09
N GLU A 38 -3.96 -0.38 -2.09
CA GLU A 38 -4.05 -0.74 -3.51
C GLU A 38 -2.66 -1.00 -4.10
N THR A 39 -2.56 -1.98 -4.99
CA THR A 39 -1.35 -2.18 -5.81
C THR A 39 -1.47 -1.37 -7.10
N ILE A 40 -0.52 -0.46 -7.33
CA ILE A 40 -0.36 0.27 -8.59
C ILE A 40 0.74 -0.42 -9.40
N ARG A 41 0.35 -1.13 -10.47
CA ARG A 41 1.26 -1.91 -11.31
C ARG A 41 2.37 -1.00 -11.88
N GLY A 42 3.62 -1.42 -11.74
CA GLY A 42 4.79 -0.66 -12.19
C GLY A 42 5.22 0.49 -11.27
N PHE A 43 4.50 0.75 -10.17
CA PHE A 43 4.80 1.85 -9.25
C PHE A 43 4.96 1.40 -7.80
N GLY A 44 4.06 0.58 -7.27
CA GLY A 44 4.09 0.16 -5.87
C GLY A 44 2.71 0.11 -5.23
N TYR A 45 2.56 0.71 -4.05
CA TYR A 45 1.34 0.64 -3.24
C TYR A 45 0.79 2.03 -2.89
N ARG A 46 -0.53 2.16 -2.82
CA ARG A 46 -1.22 3.39 -2.41
C ARG A 46 -2.19 3.09 -1.28
N TYR A 47 -2.16 3.91 -0.24
CA TYR A 47 -3.18 3.87 0.81
C TYR A 47 -4.40 4.72 0.42
N ARG A 48 -5.59 4.13 0.45
CA ARG A 48 -6.88 4.83 0.43
C ARG A 48 -7.39 4.94 1.85
N ALA A 49 -7.20 6.12 2.44
CA ALA A 49 -7.93 6.48 3.63
C ALA A 49 -9.44 6.41 3.32
N ARG A 50 -10.23 5.84 4.24
CA ARG A 50 -11.67 6.11 4.26
C ARG A 50 -11.81 7.62 4.25
N GLY A 51 -12.42 8.17 3.20
CA GLY A 51 -12.62 9.61 3.08
C GLY A 51 -13.23 10.08 4.40
N ARG A 52 -12.62 11.09 5.02
CA ARG A 52 -13.34 11.88 6.01
C ARG A 52 -14.57 12.37 5.28
N VAL A 53 -15.76 11.94 5.71
CA VAL A 53 -16.98 12.64 5.33
C VAL A 53 -16.73 14.06 5.80
N ALA A 54 -16.43 14.96 4.87
CA ALA A 54 -16.49 16.37 5.16
C ALA A 54 -17.95 16.60 5.53
N VAL A 55 -18.21 16.75 6.83
CA VAL A 55 -19.49 17.26 7.29
C VAL A 55 -19.57 18.67 6.71
N ALA A 56 -20.32 18.79 5.61
CA ALA A 56 -20.64 20.06 5.02
C ALA A 56 -21.30 20.90 6.13
N ARG A 57 -20.69 22.03 6.45
CA ARG A 57 -21.34 23.11 7.18
C ARG A 57 -22.14 23.95 6.19
#